data_AF-A0A2D6P7J6-F1
#
_entry.id   AF-A0A2D6P7J6-F1
#
_cell.length_a   1.000
_cell.length_b   1.000
_cell.length_c   1.000
_cell.angle_alpha   90.00
_cell.angle_beta   90.00
_cell.angle_gamma   90.00
#
_symmetry.space_group_name_H-M   'P 1'
#
loop_
_entity.id
_entity.type
_entity.pdbx_description
1 polymer ?
#
loop_
_entity_poly.entity_id
_entity_poly.type
_entity_poly.pdbx_seq_one_letter_code
_entity_poly.pdbx_strand_id
1 'polypeptide(L)'
;MTTETFAEYVAQQDARNTIQLNVRKYTLMLCDALLDNFKSKNNRKTDGYKFYIESGRKYHKIIMETGCGSRSVHAFVDKKTGDVYKPASFKAPAKIIRFNLCIMSDREWLLENADWAGGYLYVR
;
A
#
# COMPACT_ATOMS: atom_id res chain seq x y z
N MET A 1 5.91 22.15 -30.21
CA MET A 1 6.68 21.80 -29.00
C MET A 1 6.64 22.99 -28.08
N THR A 2 5.87 22.94 -27.00
CA THR A 2 5.84 23.98 -25.98
C THR A 2 7.05 23.79 -25.07
N THR A 3 7.92 24.79 -24.98
CA THR A 3 9.02 24.81 -24.02
C THR A 3 8.43 25.05 -22.63
N GLU A 4 8.44 24.02 -21.79
CA GLU A 4 8.14 24.16 -20.36
C GLU A 4 9.19 25.09 -19.72
N THR A 5 8.73 26.03 -18.90
CA THR A 5 9.61 26.92 -18.16
C THR A 5 10.28 26.16 -17.00
N PHE A 6 11.46 26.60 -16.57
CA PHE A 6 12.16 25.98 -15.44
C PHE A 6 11.30 25.94 -14.16
N ALA A 7 10.50 26.98 -13.93
CA ALA A 7 9.58 27.06 -12.79
C ALA A 7 8.49 25.97 -12.86
N GLU A 8 7.91 25.73 -14.04
CA GLU A 8 6.91 24.67 -14.26
C GLU A 8 7.51 23.27 -14.05
N TYR A 9 8.75 23.05 -14.52
CA TYR A 9 9.46 21.79 -14.31
C TYR A 9 9.69 21.49 -12.82
N VAL A 10 10.16 22.48 -12.05
CA VAL A 10 10.39 22.33 -10.60
C VAL A 10 9.07 22.05 -9.87
N ALA A 11 8.02 22.83 -10.16
CA ALA A 11 6.71 22.64 -9.54
C ALA A 11 6.12 21.24 -9.84
N GLN A 12 6.28 20.75 -11.07
CA GLN A 12 5.83 19.41 -11.45
C GLN A 12 6.63 18.32 -10.71
N GLN A 13 7.93 18.53 -10.50
CA GLN A 13 8.77 17.60 -9.75
C GLN A 13 8.40 17.56 -8.27
N ASP A 14 8.14 18.72 -7.65
CA ASP A 14 7.69 18.80 -6.27
C ASP A 14 6.35 18.10 -6.07
N ALA A 15 5.38 18.35 -6.96
CA ALA A 15 4.10 17.66 -6.93
C ALA A 15 4.26 16.12 -7.02
N ARG A 16 5.13 15.63 -7.91
CA ARG A 16 5.44 14.19 -8.02
C ARG A 16 6.08 13.63 -6.75
N ASN A 17 6.99 14.39 -6.12
CA ASN A 17 7.64 13.99 -4.88
C ASN A 17 6.64 13.93 -3.72
N THR A 18 5.76 14.94 -3.61
CA THR A 18 4.68 14.97 -2.61
C THR A 18 3.76 13.76 -2.75
N ILE A 19 3.35 13.41 -3.98
CA ILE A 19 2.53 12.22 -4.21
C ILE A 19 3.26 10.96 -3.76
N GLN A 20 4.52 10.78 -4.12
CA GLN A 20 5.29 9.59 -3.72
C GLN A 20 5.46 9.50 -2.19
N LEU A 21 5.70 10.63 -1.51
CA LEU A 21 5.78 10.71 -0.06
C LEU A 21 4.45 10.33 0.59
N ASN A 22 3.34 10.84 0.06
CA ASN A 22 1.99 10.53 0.55
C ASN A 22 1.66 9.05 0.35
N VAL A 23 1.94 8.49 -0.84
CA VAL A 23 1.74 7.06 -1.12
C VAL A 23 2.51 6.21 -0.11
N ARG A 24 3.79 6.53 0.14
CA ARG A 24 4.59 5.83 1.14
C ARG A 24 4.00 5.95 2.54
N LYS A 25 3.63 7.17 2.96
CA LYS A 25 3.02 7.44 4.27
C LYS A 25 1.76 6.62 4.47
N TYR A 26 0.83 6.65 3.52
CA TYR A 26 -0.43 5.92 3.61
C TYR A 26 -0.24 4.41 3.53
N THR A 27 0.76 3.93 2.78
CA THR A 27 1.11 2.51 2.78
C THR A 27 1.62 2.06 4.15
N LEU A 28 2.42 2.89 4.85
CA LEU A 28 2.86 2.58 6.22
C LEU A 28 1.68 2.56 7.19
N MET A 29 0.78 3.53 7.11
CA MET A 29 -0.46 3.53 7.92
C MET A 29 -1.31 2.29 7.68
N LEU A 30 -1.38 1.81 6.42
CA LEU A 30 -2.07 0.57 6.11
C LEU A 30 -1.37 -0.65 6.74
N CYS A 31 -0.04 -0.73 6.72
CA CYS A 31 0.69 -1.79 7.44
C CYS A 31 0.35 -1.81 8.94
N ASP A 32 0.28 -0.64 9.57
CA ASP A 32 -0.07 -0.52 10.98
C ASP A 32 -1.52 -0.98 11.24
N ALA A 33 -2.46 -0.54 10.40
CA ALA A 33 -3.87 -0.96 10.48
C ALA A 33 -4.03 -2.48 10.34
N LEU A 34 -3.29 -3.11 9.41
CA LEU A 34 -3.30 -4.56 9.23
C LEU A 34 -2.77 -5.30 10.46
N LEU A 35 -1.68 -4.80 11.04
CA LEU A 35 -1.11 -5.39 12.26
C LEU A 35 -2.05 -5.21 13.46
N ASP A 36 -2.69 -4.05 13.60
CA ASP A 36 -3.63 -3.79 14.68
C ASP A 36 -4.92 -4.60 14.53
N ASN A 37 -5.38 -4.83 13.30
CA ASN A 37 -6.47 -5.77 13.01
C ASN A 37 -6.12 -7.20 13.42
N PHE A 38 -4.87 -7.64 13.19
CA PHE A 38 -4.41 -8.95 13.66
C PHE A 38 -4.42 -9.02 15.20
N LYS A 39 -3.81 -8.02 15.87
CA LYS A 39 -3.74 -7.94 17.33
C LYS A 39 -5.14 -7.95 17.97
N SER A 40 -6.10 -7.21 17.42
CA SER A 40 -7.46 -7.13 17.98
C SER A 40 -8.16 -8.48 17.97
N LYS A 41 -7.85 -9.34 16.99
CA LYS A 41 -8.36 -10.72 16.89
C LYS A 41 -7.54 -11.74 17.66
N ASN A 42 -6.38 -11.36 18.19
CA ASN A 42 -5.40 -12.28 18.76
C ASN A 42 -4.90 -11.85 20.14
N ASN A 43 -5.81 -11.49 21.04
CA ASN A 43 -5.50 -11.13 22.44
C ASN A 43 -4.41 -10.05 22.56
N ARG A 44 -4.37 -9.10 21.62
CA ARG A 44 -3.37 -8.03 21.50
C ARG A 44 -1.93 -8.51 21.26
N LYS A 45 -1.73 -9.79 20.97
CA LYS A 45 -0.44 -10.37 20.62
C LYS A 45 -0.19 -10.26 19.12
N THR A 46 1.07 -10.11 18.76
CA THR A 46 1.49 -10.12 17.36
C THR A 46 1.82 -11.52 16.85
N ASP A 47 2.14 -12.48 17.72
CA ASP A 47 2.57 -13.84 17.36
C ASP A 47 3.61 -13.87 16.22
N GLY A 48 4.50 -12.87 16.23
CA GLY A 48 5.55 -12.69 15.22
C GLY A 48 5.05 -12.19 13.85
N TYR A 49 3.76 -11.91 13.68
CA TYR A 49 3.24 -11.27 12.47
C TYR A 49 3.79 -9.85 12.31
N LYS A 50 4.25 -9.55 11.09
CA LYS A 50 4.76 -8.23 10.70
C LYS A 50 4.21 -7.86 9.33
N PHE A 51 3.85 -6.58 9.19
CA PHE A 51 3.51 -5.97 7.92
C PHE A 51 4.52 -4.87 7.62
N TYR A 52 5.20 -4.95 6.49
CA TYR A 52 6.22 -3.95 6.12
C TYR A 52 6.32 -3.76 4.61
N ILE A 53 6.91 -2.63 4.23
CA ILE A 53 7.07 -2.27 2.82
C ILE A 53 8.39 -2.83 2.28
N GLU A 54 8.31 -3.66 1.26
CA GLU A 54 9.43 -3.97 0.37
C GLU A 54 9.27 -3.17 -0.93
N SER A 55 10.11 -2.16 -1.12
CA SER A 55 9.99 -1.23 -2.25
C SER A 55 10.66 -1.78 -3.51
N GLY A 56 9.93 -1.81 -4.62
CA GLY A 56 10.46 -2.11 -5.95
C GLY A 56 10.56 -0.88 -6.86
N ARG A 57 10.82 -1.13 -8.15
CA ARG A 57 10.90 -0.06 -9.17
C ARG A 57 9.58 0.68 -9.32
N LYS A 58 8.50 -0.05 -9.59
CA LYS A 58 7.15 0.50 -9.84
C LYS A 58 6.24 0.45 -8.62
N TYR A 59 6.32 -0.60 -7.81
CA TYR A 59 5.38 -0.87 -6.73
C TYR A 59 6.07 -0.91 -5.36
N HIS A 60 5.35 -0.47 -4.33
CA HIS A 60 5.57 -0.90 -2.95
C HIS A 60 4.83 -2.22 -2.73
N LYS A 61 5.53 -3.23 -2.22
CA LYS A 61 4.93 -4.49 -1.78
C LYS A 61 4.70 -4.41 -0.28
N ILE A 62 3.46 -4.64 0.15
CA ILE A 62 3.17 -4.89 1.55
C ILE A 62 3.45 -6.37 1.79
N ILE A 63 4.50 -6.67 2.54
CA ILE A 63 4.87 -8.03 2.91
C ILE A 63 4.19 -8.37 4.23
N MET A 64 3.52 -9.52 4.25
CA MET A 64 3.09 -10.18 5.47
C MET A 64 4.11 -11.28 5.79
N GLU A 65 4.74 -11.15 6.95
CA GLU A 65 5.63 -12.17 7.50
C GLU A 65 5.01 -12.74 8.76
N THR A 66 4.93 -14.07 8.82
CA THR A 66 4.34 -14.81 9.94
C THR A 66 5.39 -15.15 10.99
N GLY A 67 4.98 -15.50 12.22
CA GLY A 67 5.91 -15.89 13.29
C GLY A 67 6.76 -17.12 13.00
N CYS A 68 6.37 -17.97 12.04
CA CYS A 68 7.17 -19.12 11.59
C CYS A 68 8.13 -18.77 10.43
N GLY A 69 8.26 -17.49 10.07
CA GLY A 69 9.16 -17.02 9.02
C GLY A 69 8.60 -17.14 7.59
N SER A 70 7.37 -17.61 7.41
CA SER A 70 6.71 -17.61 6.10
C SER A 70 6.40 -16.17 5.66
N ARG A 71 6.72 -15.84 4.40
CA ARG A 71 6.56 -14.50 3.81
C ARG A 71 5.63 -14.58 2.62
N SER A 72 4.70 -13.63 2.53
CA SER A 72 3.80 -13.47 1.40
C SER A 72 3.59 -11.99 1.09
N VAL A 73 3.17 -11.68 -0.13
CA VAL A 73 2.73 -10.32 -0.48
C VAL A 73 1.26 -10.20 -0.13
N HIS A 74 0.93 -9.24 0.71
CA HIS A 74 -0.45 -8.91 1.09
C HIS A 74 -1.11 -8.02 0.02
N ALA A 75 -0.43 -6.95 -0.39
CA ALA A 75 -0.91 -6.02 -1.42
C ALA A 75 0.25 -5.38 -2.19
N PHE A 76 -0.04 -4.88 -3.39
CA PHE A 76 0.86 -4.01 -4.16
C PHE A 76 0.29 -2.60 -4.22
N VAL A 77 1.13 -1.60 -4.09
CA VAL A 77 0.77 -0.18 -4.20
C VAL A 77 1.62 0.47 -5.28
N ASP A 78 1.03 1.09 -6.30
CA ASP A 78 1.79 1.84 -7.30
C ASP A 78 2.37 3.11 -6.68
N LYS A 79 3.69 3.30 -6.81
CA LYS A 79 4.41 4.41 -6.20
C LYS A 79 4.01 5.77 -6.76
N LYS A 80 3.53 5.81 -8.01
CA LYS A 80 3.20 7.05 -8.71
C LYS A 80 1.74 7.43 -8.53
N THR A 81 0.83 6.46 -8.58
CA THR A 81 -0.61 6.73 -8.57
C THR A 81 -1.25 6.50 -7.21
N GLY A 82 -0.65 5.67 -6.35
CA GLY A 82 -1.26 5.24 -5.10
C GLY A 82 -2.29 4.11 -5.25
N ASP A 83 -2.42 3.55 -6.45
CA ASP A 83 -3.35 2.44 -6.72
C ASP A 83 -2.93 1.19 -5.97
N VAL A 84 -3.89 0.59 -5.28
CA VAL A 84 -3.75 -0.66 -4.53
C VAL A 84 -4.26 -1.81 -5.39
N TYR A 85 -3.46 -2.87 -5.49
CA TYR A 85 -3.76 -4.07 -6.25
C TYR A 85 -3.63 -5.30 -5.36
N LYS A 86 -4.52 -6.27 -5.62
CA LYS A 86 -4.37 -7.61 -5.07
C LYS A 86 -3.10 -8.28 -5.65
N PRO A 87 -2.34 -9.06 -4.87
CA PRO A 87 -1.24 -9.85 -5.40
C PRO A 87 -1.75 -10.95 -6.34
N ALA A 88 -1.11 -11.11 -7.50
CA ALA A 88 -1.27 -12.28 -8.36
C ALA A 88 -0.12 -13.28 -8.17
N SER A 89 1.06 -12.77 -7.81
CA SER A 89 2.23 -13.55 -7.39
C SER A 89 3.11 -12.70 -6.48
N PHE A 90 4.20 -13.27 -5.97
CA PHE A 90 5.20 -12.50 -5.24
C PHE A 90 5.86 -11.37 -6.09
N LYS A 91 5.87 -11.53 -7.42
CA LYS A 91 6.54 -10.61 -8.35
C LYS A 91 5.60 -9.59 -8.98
N ALA A 92 4.31 -9.89 -9.07
CA ALA A 92 3.37 -9.09 -9.87
C ALA A 92 1.98 -8.95 -9.22
N PRO A 93 1.37 -7.75 -9.34
CA PRO A 93 -0.03 -7.52 -8.96
C PRO A 93 -1.01 -8.15 -9.95
N ALA A 94 -2.26 -8.29 -9.53
CA ALA A 94 -3.40 -8.49 -10.40
C ALA A 94 -3.67 -7.23 -11.26
N LYS A 95 -4.41 -7.40 -12.35
CA LYS A 95 -4.65 -6.32 -13.33
C LYS A 95 -5.61 -5.24 -12.83
N ILE A 96 -6.54 -5.60 -11.95
CA ILE A 96 -7.65 -4.74 -11.56
C ILE A 96 -7.26 -3.95 -10.32
N ILE A 97 -7.47 -2.63 -10.37
CA ILE A 97 -7.31 -1.71 -9.23
C ILE A 97 -8.37 -2.03 -8.18
N ARG A 98 -7.99 -2.03 -6.90
CA ARG A 98 -8.92 -2.25 -5.78
C ARG A 98 -9.32 -0.93 -5.13
N PHE A 99 -8.34 -0.07 -4.90
CA PHE A 99 -8.48 1.21 -4.21
C PHE A 99 -7.39 2.16 -4.67
N ASN A 100 -7.49 3.44 -4.31
CA ASN A 100 -6.41 4.39 -4.46
C ASN A 100 -6.14 5.15 -3.14
N LEU A 101 -4.92 5.08 -2.61
CA LEU A 101 -4.56 5.71 -1.33
C LEU A 101 -4.55 7.25 -1.35
N CYS A 102 -4.41 7.85 -2.54
CA CYS A 102 -4.48 9.29 -2.71
C CYS A 102 -5.93 9.80 -2.73
N ILE A 103 -6.91 8.94 -3.03
CA ILE A 103 -8.34 9.25 -2.90
C ILE A 103 -8.74 9.13 -1.43
N MET A 104 -9.35 10.17 -0.88
CA MET A 104 -9.67 10.24 0.55
C MET A 104 -10.69 9.18 0.98
N SER A 105 -11.77 9.01 0.23
CA SER A 105 -12.82 8.02 0.52
C SER A 105 -12.27 6.60 0.56
N ASP A 106 -11.48 6.23 -0.43
CA ASP A 106 -10.85 4.91 -0.52
C ASP A 106 -9.88 4.67 0.63
N ARG A 107 -9.07 5.67 0.96
CA ARG A 107 -8.10 5.58 2.05
C ARG A 107 -8.77 5.43 3.41
N GLU A 108 -9.78 6.23 3.70
CA GLU A 108 -10.50 6.17 4.97
C GLU A 108 -11.20 4.83 5.13
N TRP A 109 -11.90 4.38 4.07
CA TRP A 109 -12.54 3.08 4.06
C TRP A 109 -11.52 1.95 4.27
N LEU A 110 -10.36 1.99 3.59
CA LEU A 110 -9.29 1.02 3.76
C LEU A 110 -8.76 0.99 5.20
N LEU A 111 -8.46 2.13 5.80
CA LEU A 111 -7.90 2.18 7.15
C LEU A 111 -8.89 1.67 8.22
N GLU A 112 -10.18 1.78 7.97
CA GLU A 112 -11.22 1.27 8.86
C GLU A 112 -11.53 -0.22 8.63
N ASN A 113 -11.53 -0.68 7.38
CA ASN A 113 -12.06 -2.00 6.99
C ASN A 113 -10.99 -3.02 6.60
N ALA A 114 -9.74 -2.62 6.37
CA ALA A 114 -8.69 -3.54 5.97
C ALA A 114 -8.42 -4.58 7.07
N ASP A 115 -8.44 -5.84 6.65
CA ASP A 115 -8.18 -6.98 7.52
C ASP A 115 -6.83 -7.63 7.21
N TRP A 116 -6.20 -8.20 8.24
CA TRP A 116 -4.88 -8.83 8.11
C TRP A 116 -4.85 -9.98 7.08
N ALA A 117 -6.00 -10.62 6.78
CA ALA A 117 -6.11 -11.74 5.86
C ALA A 117 -6.36 -11.32 4.39
N GLY A 118 -6.62 -10.03 4.13
CA GLY A 118 -6.74 -9.47 2.78
C GLY A 118 -8.10 -9.69 2.12
N GLY A 119 -9.16 -9.94 2.89
CA GLY A 119 -10.52 -10.10 2.38
C GLY A 119 -11.02 -8.88 1.60
N TYR A 120 -10.65 -7.68 2.04
CA TYR A 120 -10.98 -6.41 1.36
C TYR A 120 -10.41 -6.28 -0.07
N LEU A 121 -9.42 -7.08 -0.47
CA LEU A 121 -8.80 -7.05 -1.80
C LEU A 121 -9.54 -7.90 -2.84
N TYR A 122 -10.63 -8.55 -2.48
CA TYR A 122 -11.44 -9.34 -3.42
C TYR A 122 -12.58 -8.49 -3.97
N VAL A 123 -12.76 -8.53 -5.29
CA VAL A 123 -13.94 -7.93 -5.95
C VAL A 123 -15.13 -8.77 -5.52
N ARG A 124 -16.18 -8.11 -5.05
CA ARG A 124 -17.46 -8.74 -4.74
C ARG A 124 -18.35 -8.78 -5.97
#